data_AF-A0A498HPX7-F1
#
_entry.id   AF-A0A498HPX7-F1
#
_cell.length_a   1.000
_cell.length_b   1.000
_cell.length_c   1.000
_cell.angle_alpha   90.00
_cell.angle_beta   90.00
_cell.angle_gamma   90.00
#
_symmetry.space_group_name_H-M   'P 1'
#
loop_
_entity.id
_entity.type
_entity.pdbx_description
1 polymer ?
#
loop_
_entity_poly.entity_id
_entity_poly.type
_entity_poly.pdbx_seq_one_letter_code
_entity_poly.pdbx_strand_id
1 'polypeptide(L)' 'MEKKEEEKINIVRDAIKETPNLDAPSHYKVVALVQKLGMKKEFLKMTPEERSEWKIQYRVNARMIDES' A
#
# COMPACT_ATOMS: atom_id res chain seq x y z
N MET A 1 6.28 4.04 23.02
CA MET A 1 5.54 2.98 22.29
C MET A 1 5.89 2.95 20.79
N GLU A 2 6.91 3.69 20.34
CA GLU A 2 7.20 3.91 18.91
C GLU A 2 7.78 2.71 18.16
N LYS A 3 8.51 1.80 18.83
CA LYS A 3 9.11 0.62 18.17
C LYS A 3 8.08 -0.26 17.46
N LYS A 4 6.85 -0.37 17.98
CA LYS A 4 5.77 -1.19 17.38
C LYS A 4 5.19 -0.57 16.12
N GLU A 5 5.37 0.72 15.88
CA GLU A 5 4.79 1.40 14.72
C GLU A 5 5.76 1.37 13.54
N GLU A 6 7.05 1.59 13.82
CA GLU A 6 8.16 1.42 12.87
C GLU A 6 8.26 -0.03 12.34
N GLU A 7 8.20 -1.03 13.22
CA GLU A 7 8.23 -2.44 12.81
C GLU A 7 7.10 -2.75 11.82
N LYS A 8 5.91 -2.23 12.08
CA LYS A 8 4.76 -2.45 11.19
C LYS A 8 4.94 -1.74 9.85
N ILE A 9 5.57 -0.56 9.80
CA ILE A 9 5.82 0.16 8.54
C ILE A 9 6.79 -0.63 7.67
N ASN A 10 7.81 -1.23 8.27
CA ASN A 10 8.73 -2.11 7.57
C ASN A 10 8.02 -3.32 6.97
N ILE A 11 7.09 -3.95 7.71
CA ILE A 11 6.32 -5.10 7.20
C ILE A 11 5.48 -4.75 5.95
N VAL A 12 4.84 -3.57 5.91
CA VAL A 12 4.08 -3.13 4.72
C VAL A 12 5.00 -2.86 3.55
N ARG A 13 6.17 -2.25 3.81
CA ARG A 13 7.15 -1.94 2.79
C ARG A 13 7.73 -3.22 2.18
N ASP A 14 8.00 -4.24 2.98
CA ASP A 14 8.47 -5.55 2.48
C ASP A 14 7.35 -6.28 1.71
N ALA A 15 6.12 -6.29 2.21
CA ALA A 15 4.96 -6.82 1.49
C ALA A 15 4.73 -6.16 0.10
N ILE A 16 5.11 -4.89 -0.05
CA ILE A 16 5.04 -4.16 -1.33
C ILE A 16 6.23 -4.51 -2.22
N LYS A 17 7.44 -4.69 -1.68
CA LYS A 17 8.61 -5.16 -2.45
C LYS A 17 8.41 -6.56 -3.00
N GLU A 18 7.71 -7.41 -2.27
CA GLU A 18 7.34 -8.76 -2.73
C GLU A 18 6.24 -8.74 -3.80
N THR A 19 5.61 -7.59 -4.07
CA THR A 19 4.62 -7.46 -5.15
C THR A 19 5.36 -7.18 -6.47
N PRO A 20 5.46 -8.14 -7.40
CA PRO A 20 6.02 -7.89 -8.73
C PRO A 20 5.16 -6.88 -9.50
N ASN A 21 5.75 -6.17 -10.47
CA ASN A 21 5.08 -5.19 -11.35
C ASN A 21 4.68 -3.85 -10.72
N LEU A 22 5.37 -3.40 -9.67
CA LEU A 22 5.28 -2.00 -9.24
C LEU A 22 6.57 -1.21 -9.51
N ASP A 23 6.38 -0.02 -10.08
CA ASP A 23 7.43 0.99 -10.12
C ASP A 23 7.72 1.55 -8.72
N ALA A 24 8.98 1.87 -8.46
CA ALA A 24 9.43 2.42 -7.18
C ALA A 24 8.63 3.65 -6.68
N PRO A 25 8.18 4.60 -7.52
CA PRO A 25 7.31 5.70 -7.07
C PRO A 25 5.93 5.23 -6.58
N SER A 26 5.41 4.16 -7.18
CA SER A 26 4.12 3.56 -6.80
C SER A 26 4.23 2.88 -5.43
N HIS A 27 5.41 2.44 -5.00
CA HIS A 27 5.61 1.83 -3.67
C HIS A 27 5.29 2.85 -2.57
N TYR A 28 5.84 4.05 -2.68
CA TYR A 28 5.65 5.10 -1.68
C TYR A 28 4.19 5.56 -1.60
N LYS A 29 3.53 5.72 -2.75
CA LYS A 29 2.10 6.09 -2.80
C LYS A 29 1.22 5.04 -2.12
N VAL A 30 1.51 3.77 -2.33
CA VAL A 30 0.74 2.67 -1.70
C VAL A 30 0.98 2.62 -0.20
N VAL A 31 2.23 2.76 0.26
CA VAL A 31 2.52 2.82 1.71
C VAL A 31 1.75 3.97 2.35
N ALA A 32 1.80 5.17 1.76
CA ALA A 32 1.10 6.34 2.27
C ALA A 32 -0.42 6.16 2.27
N LEU A 33 -0.98 5.54 1.24
CA LEU A 33 -2.41 5.26 1.13
C LEU A 33 -2.89 4.24 2.16
N VAL A 34 -2.16 3.12 2.32
CA VAL A 34 -2.46 2.09 3.32
C VAL A 34 -2.38 2.65 4.74
N GLN A 35 -1.44 3.57 5.00
CA GLN A 35 -1.35 4.30 6.26
C GLN A 35 -2.54 5.27 6.44
N LYS A 36 -2.85 6.10 5.43
CA LYS A 36 -3.95 7.07 5.47
C LYS A 36 -5.31 6.42 5.68
N LEU A 37 -5.54 5.27 5.06
CA LEU A 37 -6.80 4.52 5.17
C LEU A 37 -6.86 3.62 6.42
N GLY A 38 -5.76 3.48 7.18
CA GLY A 38 -5.69 2.54 8.30
C GLY A 38 -5.82 1.05 7.90
N MET A 39 -5.79 0.74 6.60
CA MET A 39 -6.04 -0.61 6.04
C MET A 39 -4.84 -1.54 6.12
N LYS A 40 -3.86 -1.22 6.96
CA LYS A 40 -2.62 -1.98 7.14
C LYS A 40 -2.83 -3.47 7.38
N LYS A 41 -3.77 -3.82 8.27
CA LYS A 41 -4.07 -5.21 8.61
C LYS A 41 -4.71 -5.97 7.45
N GLU A 42 -5.55 -5.31 6.66
CA GLU A 42 -6.19 -5.94 5.50
C GLU A 42 -5.20 -6.11 4.36
N PHE A 43 -4.39 -5.08 4.11
CA PHE A 43 -3.34 -5.13 3.10
C PHE A 43 -2.34 -6.27 3.35
N LEU A 44 -2.00 -6.54 4.62
CA LEU A 44 -1.10 -7.64 4.98
C LEU A 44 -1.75 -9.02 4.89
N LYS A 45 -3.08 -9.11 4.95
CA LYS A 45 -3.82 -10.37 4.76
C LYS A 45 -4.04 -10.71 3.28
N MET A 46 -4.00 -9.72 2.39
CA MET A 46 -4.14 -9.92 0.95
C MET A 46 -2.94 -10.67 0.36
N THR A 47 -3.20 -11.50 -0.65
CA THR A 47 -2.14 -12.12 -1.47
C THR A 47 -1.44 -11.10 -2.36
N PRO A 48 -0.26 -11.41 -2.93
CA PRO A 48 0.39 -10.54 -3.89
C PRO A 48 -0.48 -10.17 -5.11
N GLU A 49 -1.33 -11.09 -5.59
CA GLU A 49 -2.28 -10.79 -6.68
C GLU A 49 -3.37 -9.81 -6.22
N GLU A 50 -3.99 -10.05 -5.06
CA GLU A 50 -5.02 -9.15 -4.50
C GLU A 50 -4.45 -7.75 -4.22
N ARG A 51 -3.21 -7.67 -3.72
CA ARG A 51 -2.49 -6.39 -3.54
C ARG A 51 -2.27 -5.67 -4.86
N SER A 52 -2.04 -6.41 -5.95
CA SER A 52 -1.86 -5.84 -7.29
C SER A 52 -3.17 -5.30 -7.85
N GLU A 53 -4.27 -6.04 -7.70
CA GLU A 53 -5.60 -5.62 -8.14
C GLU A 53 -6.12 -4.43 -7.33
N TRP A 54 -5.96 -4.45 -6.00
CA TRP A 54 -6.31 -3.35 -5.10
C TRP A 54 -5.62 -2.04 -5.52
N LYS A 55 -4.36 -2.12 -5.96
CA LYS A 55 -3.61 -0.96 -6.46
C LYS A 55 -4.15 -0.44 -7.78
N ILE A 56 -4.63 -1.29 -8.69
CA ILE A 56 -5.24 -0.86 -9.96
C ILE A 56 -6.52 -0.07 -9.65
N GLN A 57 -7.38 -0.60 -8.78
CA GLN A 57 -8.61 0.07 -8.34
C GLN A 57 -8.32 1.43 -7.70
N TYR A 58 -7.34 1.51 -6.79
CA TYR A 58 -6.99 2.78 -6.14
C TYR A 58 -6.22 3.75 -7.03
N ARG A 59 -5.42 3.28 -8.00
CA ARG A 59 -4.77 4.16 -9.00
C ARG A 59 -5.82 4.84 -9.87
N VAL A 60 -6.89 4.13 -10.24
CA VAL A 60 -8.04 4.68 -10.98
C VAL A 60 -8.81 5.68 -10.12
N ASN A 61 -9.07 5.36 -8.84
CA ASN A 61 -9.79 6.26 -7.94
C ASN A 61 -8.98 7.49 -7.49
N ALA A 62 -7.67 7.34 -7.27
CA ALA A 62 -6.81 8.46 -6.85
C ALA A 62 -6.68 9.54 -7.93
N ARG A 63 -6.85 9.17 -9.21
CA ARG A 63 -6.92 10.13 -10.32
C ARG A 63 -8.16 11.04 -10.22
N MET A 64 -9.25 10.58 -9.60
CA MET A 64 -10.44 11.40 -9.34
C MET A 64 -10.36 12.23 -8.06
N ILE A 65 -9.43 11.92 -7.13
CA ILE A 65 -9.26 12.67 -5.88
C ILE A 65 -8.31 13.88 -6.08
N ASP A 66 -7.43 13.85 -7.08
CA ASP A 66 -6.51 14.95 -7.40
C ASP A 66 -7.19 16.04 -8.28
N GLU A 67 -8.37 15.75 -8.86
CA GLU A 67 -9.15 16.66 -9.71
C GLU A 67 -10.44 17.22 -9.04
N SER A 68 -10.58 17.13 -7.70
CA SER A 68 -11.70 17.75 -6.94
C SER A 68 -11.25 18.86 -6.01
#